data_AF-W4PZD0-F1
#
_entry.id   AF-W4PZD0-F1
#
_cell.length_a   1.000
_cell.length_b   1.000
_cell.length_c   1.000
_cell.angle_alpha   90.00
_cell.angle_beta   90.00
_cell.angle_gamma   90.00
#
_symmetry.space_group_name_H-M   'P 1'
#
loop_
_entity.id
_entity.type
_entity.pdbx_description
1 polymer ?
#
loop_
_entity_poly.entity_id
_entity_poly.type
_entity_poly.pdbx_seq_one_letter_code
_entity_poly.pdbx_strand_id
1 'polypeptide(L)'
;MEGIFIYWFGWALWVIITFFWSKSKARFWTALSLLSLFILLPTTMEIANISFHFVYFLLSIYVFWQMSNEKKFNLAHSFVASITIGAAFAGFQMLLIYDPVVAYIDSRWMTGLLVAVIAFFLTASFKHRLLIAVGGLIQGELLTGLVSQHHLKMEYVIGSLLFF
;
A
#
# COMPACT_ATOMS: atom_id res chain seq x y z
N MET A 1 0.05 17.77 5.55
CA MET A 1 1.32 17.11 5.92
C MET A 1 1.26 15.70 5.38
N GLU A 2 2.28 15.29 4.63
CA GLU A 2 2.39 13.92 4.11
C GLU A 2 2.37 12.92 5.27
N GLY A 3 1.68 11.79 5.12
CA GLY A 3 1.60 10.75 6.14
C GLY A 3 0.73 11.05 7.37
N ILE A 4 -0.05 12.14 7.38
CA ILE A 4 -0.90 12.50 8.54
C ILE A 4 -1.82 11.35 8.96
N PHE A 5 -2.39 10.61 8.00
CA PHE A 5 -3.28 9.49 8.27
C PHE A 5 -2.55 8.32 8.92
N ILE A 6 -1.36 7.98 8.43
CA ILE A 6 -0.52 6.91 8.99
C ILE A 6 -0.22 7.19 10.47
N TYR A 7 0.20 8.42 10.78
CA TYR A 7 0.49 8.81 12.15
C TYR A 7 -0.76 8.82 13.01
N TRP A 8 -1.88 9.36 12.52
CA TRP A 8 -3.14 9.39 13.26
C TRP A 8 -3.65 7.98 13.59
N PHE A 9 -3.78 7.12 12.57
CA PHE A 9 -4.26 5.76 12.76
C PHE A 9 -3.26 4.91 13.53
N GLY A 10 -1.97 5.07 13.30
CA GLY A 10 -0.94 4.33 14.03
C GLY A 10 -0.87 4.71 15.51
N TRP A 11 -0.97 6.00 15.86
CA TRP A 11 -1.05 6.42 17.27
C TRP A 11 -2.36 5.98 17.93
N ALA A 12 -3.49 6.05 17.23
CA ALA A 12 -4.75 5.51 17.74
C ALA A 12 -4.66 4.00 18.00
N LEU A 13 -4.06 3.25 17.08
CA LEU A 13 -3.84 1.80 17.21
C LEU A 13 -2.90 1.50 18.37
N TRP A 14 -1.85 2.30 18.58
CA TRP A 14 -0.96 2.18 19.73
C TRP A 14 -1.72 2.38 21.05
N VAL A 15 -2.57 3.40 21.15
CA VAL A 15 -3.45 3.63 22.32
C VAL A 15 -4.36 2.42 22.55
N ILE A 16 -4.97 1.89 21.49
CA ILE A 16 -5.84 0.71 21.59
C ILE A 16 -5.07 -0.50 22.14
N ILE A 17 -3.89 -0.82 21.58
CA ILE A 17 -3.07 -1.96 22.02
C ILE A 17 -2.61 -1.77 23.48
N THR A 18 -2.19 -0.58 23.86
CA THR A 18 -1.59 -0.34 25.18
C THR A 18 -2.63 -0.32 26.30
N PHE A 19 -3.78 0.31 26.08
CA PHE A 19 -4.78 0.54 27.12
C PHE A 19 -5.92 -0.47 27.13
N PHE A 20 -6.36 -0.98 25.97
CA PHE A 20 -7.57 -1.82 25.88
C PHE A 20 -7.26 -3.32 25.82
N TRP A 21 -6.06 -3.72 25.42
CA TRP A 21 -5.69 -5.13 25.31
C TRP A 21 -5.20 -5.73 26.63
N SER A 22 -5.59 -6.98 26.88
CA SER A 22 -5.14 -7.74 28.04
C SER A 22 -3.63 -7.96 28.02
N LYS A 23 -3.04 -8.08 29.22
CA LYS A 23 -1.61 -8.32 29.38
C LYS A 23 -1.24 -9.68 28.77
N SER A 24 -0.76 -9.67 27.53
CA SER A 24 -0.37 -10.86 26.78
C SER A 24 0.95 -10.65 26.05
N LYS A 25 1.63 -11.75 25.69
CA LYS A 25 2.81 -11.70 24.82
C LYS A 25 2.47 -11.09 23.45
N ALA A 26 1.27 -11.35 22.93
CA ALA A 26 0.80 -10.77 21.67
C ALA A 26 0.73 -9.24 21.72
N ARG A 27 0.27 -8.67 22.85
CA ARG A 27 0.26 -7.21 23.06
C ARG A 27 1.65 -6.60 22.98
N PHE A 28 2.64 -7.24 23.61
CA PHE A 28 4.02 -6.75 23.56
C PHE A 28 4.57 -6.76 22.13
N TRP A 29 4.44 -7.88 21.42
CA TRP A 29 4.97 -8.00 20.06
C TRP A 29 4.29 -7.08 19.05
N THR A 30 2.98 -6.87 19.17
CA THR A 30 2.24 -5.95 18.29
C THR A 30 2.55 -4.48 18.56
N ALA A 31 2.66 -4.08 19.84
CA ALA A 31 3.10 -2.72 20.18
C ALA A 31 4.54 -2.46 19.70
N LEU A 32 5.42 -3.44 19.90
CA LEU A 32 6.81 -3.37 19.44
C LEU A 32 6.89 -3.29 17.91
N SER A 33 6.13 -4.10 17.18
CA SER A 33 6.15 -4.06 15.72
C SER A 33 5.63 -2.73 15.18
N LEU A 34 4.57 -2.18 15.79
CA LEU A 34 4.01 -0.88 15.41
C LEU A 34 5.01 0.26 15.64
N LEU A 35 5.68 0.28 16.80
CA LEU A 35 6.70 1.30 17.10
C LEU A 35 7.94 1.15 16.23
N SER A 36 8.38 -0.08 15.97
CA SER A 36 9.47 -0.34 15.02
C SER A 36 9.12 0.14 13.61
N LEU A 37 7.87 -0.04 13.18
CA LEU A 37 7.39 0.47 11.88
C LEU A 37 7.46 2.00 11.85
N PHE A 38 7.09 2.70 12.92
CA PHE A 38 7.23 4.16 13.01
C PHE A 38 8.68 4.65 12.91
N ILE A 39 9.63 3.93 13.53
CA ILE A 39 11.06 4.26 13.44
C ILE A 39 11.58 4.05 12.01
N LEU A 40 11.07 3.04 11.31
CA LEU A 40 11.45 2.70 9.94
C LEU A 40 10.68 3.49 8.87
N LEU A 41 9.61 4.20 9.23
CA LEU A 41 8.78 4.96 8.31
C LEU A 41 9.56 5.99 7.46
N PRO A 42 10.44 6.83 8.05
CA PRO A 42 11.20 7.82 7.29
C PRO A 42 12.43 7.24 6.58
N THR A 43 12.77 5.96 6.79
CA THR A 43 14.01 5.41 6.22
C THR A 43 13.80 5.03 4.76
N THR A 44 14.64 5.62 3.90
CA THR A 44 14.71 5.31 2.48
C THR A 44 15.94 4.47 2.17
N MET A 45 15.85 3.66 1.14
CA MET A 45 16.94 2.88 0.55
C MET A 45 16.98 3.15 -0.94
N GLU A 46 18.18 3.38 -1.47
CA GLU A 46 18.40 3.54 -2.90
C GLU A 46 18.88 2.23 -3.51
N ILE A 47 18.17 1.76 -4.53
CA ILE A 47 18.54 0.57 -5.31
C ILE A 47 18.52 0.97 -6.78
N ALA A 48 19.67 0.85 -7.46
CA ALA A 48 19.80 1.14 -8.89
C ALA A 48 19.26 2.54 -9.30
N ASN A 49 19.59 3.58 -8.51
CA ASN A 49 19.10 4.97 -8.66
C ASN A 49 17.59 5.16 -8.43
N ILE A 50 16.92 4.19 -7.82
CA ILE A 50 15.51 4.28 -7.42
C ILE A 50 15.43 4.30 -5.90
N SER A 51 14.84 5.36 -5.35
CA SER A 51 14.59 5.47 -3.92
C SER A 51 13.30 4.74 -3.53
N PHE A 52 13.38 3.91 -2.50
CA PHE A 52 12.26 3.18 -1.92
C PHE A 52 12.20 3.41 -0.41
N HIS A 53 11.00 3.48 0.17
CA HIS A 53 10.87 3.39 1.62
C HIS A 53 11.05 1.95 2.11
N PHE A 54 11.70 1.77 3.26
CA PHE A 54 11.92 0.43 3.82
C PHE A 54 10.60 -0.29 4.15
N VAL A 55 9.60 0.47 4.62
CA VAL A 55 8.27 -0.07 4.97
C VAL A 55 7.55 -0.63 3.74
N TYR A 56 7.79 -0.07 2.55
CA TYR A 56 7.23 -0.58 1.31
C TYR A 56 7.72 -2.00 0.99
N PHE A 57 9.01 -2.28 1.21
CA PHE A 57 9.57 -3.63 1.04
C PHE A 57 8.97 -4.62 2.05
N LEU A 58 8.88 -4.23 3.32
CA LEU A 58 8.29 -5.09 4.36
C LEU A 58 6.83 -5.44 4.02
N LEU A 59 6.04 -4.46 3.58
CA LEU A 59 4.66 -4.67 3.19
C LEU A 59 4.57 -5.59 1.95
N SER A 60 5.42 -5.35 0.95
CA SER A 60 5.49 -6.17 -0.27
C SER A 60 5.78 -7.64 0.05
N ILE A 61 6.81 -7.90 0.88
CA ILE A 61 7.17 -9.27 1.30
C ILE A 61 6.00 -9.92 2.03
N TYR A 62 5.37 -9.21 2.97
CA TYR A 62 4.23 -9.73 3.73
C TYR A 62 3.05 -10.12 2.82
N VAL A 63 2.69 -9.25 1.88
CA VAL A 63 1.55 -9.47 0.99
C VAL A 63 1.81 -10.61 0.02
N PHE A 64 3.00 -10.65 -0.62
CA PHE A 64 3.35 -11.73 -1.53
C PHE A 64 3.51 -13.07 -0.82
N TRP A 65 4.03 -13.07 0.41
CA TRP A 65 4.06 -14.27 1.25
C TRP A 65 2.64 -14.78 1.56
N GLN A 66 1.73 -13.88 1.94
CA GLN A 66 0.34 -14.25 2.20
C GLN A 66 -0.38 -14.75 0.95
N MET A 67 -0.10 -14.16 -0.22
CA MET A 67 -0.58 -14.65 -1.52
C MET A 67 -0.06 -16.04 -1.84
N SER A 68 1.22 -16.32 -1.58
CA SER A 68 1.85 -17.61 -1.88
C SER A 68 1.26 -18.78 -1.11
N ASN A 69 0.65 -18.51 0.05
CA ASN A 69 -0.02 -19.50 0.89
C ASN A 69 -1.43 -19.87 0.37
N GLU A 70 -1.94 -19.21 -0.68
CA GLU A 70 -3.22 -19.55 -1.31
C GLU A 70 -3.12 -20.80 -2.19
N LYS A 71 -4.25 -21.49 -2.40
CA LYS A 71 -4.32 -22.63 -3.32
C LYS A 71 -3.93 -22.20 -4.74
N LYS A 72 -3.23 -23.05 -5.51
CA LYS A 72 -2.69 -22.72 -6.85
C LYS A 72 -3.68 -22.03 -7.82
N PHE A 73 -4.95 -22.46 -7.83
CA PHE A 73 -5.98 -21.83 -8.67
C PHE A 73 -6.38 -20.42 -8.17
N ASN A 74 -6.47 -20.25 -6.85
CA ASN A 74 -6.72 -18.95 -6.23
C ASN A 74 -5.51 -18.01 -6.39
N LEU A 75 -4.29 -18.54 -6.48
CA LEU A 75 -3.08 -17.76 -6.70
C LEU A 75 -3.09 -17.07 -8.07
N ALA A 76 -3.39 -17.81 -9.15
CA ALA A 76 -3.46 -17.24 -10.49
C ALA A 76 -4.55 -16.16 -10.59
N HIS A 77 -5.74 -16.44 -10.04
CA HIS A 77 -6.81 -15.45 -9.95
C HIS A 77 -6.40 -14.21 -9.17
N SER A 78 -5.81 -14.39 -7.98
CA SER A 78 -5.35 -13.27 -7.14
C SER A 78 -4.26 -12.44 -7.80
N PHE A 79 -3.38 -13.07 -8.58
CA PHE A 79 -2.33 -12.39 -9.34
C PHE A 79 -2.92 -11.52 -10.45
N VAL A 80 -3.82 -12.08 -11.28
CA VAL A 80 -4.50 -11.31 -12.33
C VAL A 80 -5.31 -10.17 -11.73
N ALA A 81 -6.05 -10.44 -10.65
CA ALA A 81 -6.85 -9.42 -9.96
C ALA A 81 -6.00 -8.29 -9.39
N SER A 82 -4.88 -8.64 -8.75
CA SER A 82 -3.89 -7.68 -8.25
C SER A 82 -3.33 -6.82 -9.39
N ILE A 83 -2.97 -7.42 -10.53
CA ILE A 83 -2.47 -6.67 -11.69
C ILE A 83 -3.54 -5.72 -12.24
N THR A 84 -4.80 -6.17 -12.34
CA THR A 84 -5.90 -5.30 -12.80
C THR A 84 -6.04 -4.08 -11.89
N ILE A 85 -5.99 -4.28 -10.57
CA ILE A 85 -6.05 -3.19 -9.59
C ILE A 85 -4.82 -2.28 -9.72
N GLY A 86 -3.62 -2.84 -9.84
CA GLY A 86 -2.39 -2.09 -9.99
C GLY A 86 -2.34 -1.26 -11.28
N ALA A 87 -2.84 -1.81 -12.38
CA ALA A 87 -2.97 -1.09 -13.66
C ALA A 87 -3.98 0.06 -13.56
N ALA A 88 -5.13 -0.15 -12.90
CA ALA A 88 -6.11 0.90 -12.68
C ALA A 88 -5.57 2.02 -11.77
N PHE A 89 -4.88 1.65 -10.70
CA PHE A 89 -4.22 2.61 -9.80
C PHE A 89 -3.16 3.43 -10.56
N ALA A 90 -2.22 2.76 -11.24
CA ALA A 90 -1.16 3.46 -11.96
C ALA A 90 -1.71 4.32 -13.10
N GLY A 91 -2.71 3.83 -13.83
CA GLY A 91 -3.39 4.60 -14.87
C GLY A 91 -4.05 5.88 -14.32
N PHE A 92 -4.71 5.78 -13.17
CA PHE A 92 -5.30 6.95 -12.52
C PHE A 92 -4.24 7.93 -12.01
N GLN A 93 -3.15 7.45 -11.41
CA GLN A 93 -2.04 8.32 -10.98
C GLN A 93 -1.38 9.03 -12.16
N MET A 94 -1.14 8.32 -13.27
CA MET A 94 -0.62 8.92 -14.49
C MET A 94 -1.55 9.99 -15.04
N LEU A 95 -2.87 9.72 -15.04
CA LEU A 95 -3.87 10.70 -15.46
C LEU A 95 -3.79 11.96 -14.59
N LEU A 96 -3.66 11.83 -13.27
CA LEU A 96 -3.50 12.98 -12.37
C LEU A 96 -2.22 13.79 -12.62
N ILE A 97 -1.15 13.14 -13.08
CA ILE A 97 0.09 13.84 -13.46
C ILE A 97 -0.14 14.69 -14.72
N TYR A 98 -0.92 14.21 -15.68
CA TYR A 98 -1.18 14.94 -16.94
C TYR A 98 -2.30 15.98 -16.82
N ASP A 99 -3.41 15.65 -16.15
CA ASP A 99 -4.55 16.53 -15.94
C ASP A 99 -5.06 16.45 -14.48
N PRO A 100 -4.65 17.39 -13.63
CA PRO A 100 -5.04 17.40 -12.22
C PRO A 100 -6.52 17.77 -12.01
N VAL A 101 -7.22 18.31 -13.03
CA VAL A 101 -8.64 18.68 -12.92
C VAL A 101 -9.53 17.45 -12.68
N VAL A 102 -9.06 16.27 -13.09
CA VAL A 102 -9.79 15.01 -12.87
C VAL A 102 -9.90 14.64 -11.38
N ALA A 103 -9.04 15.18 -10.52
CA ALA A 103 -9.24 15.13 -9.07
C ALA A 103 -10.32 16.13 -8.62
N TYR A 104 -11.59 15.79 -8.85
CA TYR A 104 -12.73 16.56 -8.33
C TYR A 104 -12.85 16.50 -6.79
N ILE A 105 -12.32 15.43 -6.19
CA ILE A 105 -12.20 15.18 -4.75
C ILE A 105 -10.71 14.91 -4.48
N ASP A 106 -10.30 14.99 -3.21
CA ASP A 106 -8.96 14.55 -2.79
C ASP A 106 -8.61 13.19 -3.40
N SER A 107 -7.49 13.16 -4.14
CA SER A 107 -7.09 12.05 -5.00
C SER A 107 -6.96 10.73 -4.25
N ARG A 108 -6.68 10.77 -2.94
CA ARG A 108 -6.54 9.58 -2.08
C ARG A 108 -7.87 8.87 -1.86
N TRP A 109 -8.95 9.62 -1.72
CA TRP A 109 -10.30 9.05 -1.60
C TRP A 109 -10.76 8.47 -2.94
N MET A 110 -10.43 9.14 -4.03
CA MET A 110 -10.77 8.66 -5.38
C MET A 110 -10.03 7.36 -5.72
N THR A 111 -8.72 7.27 -5.45
CA THR A 111 -7.97 6.01 -5.63
C THR A 111 -8.44 4.92 -4.68
N GLY A 112 -8.68 5.24 -3.42
CA GLY A 112 -9.21 4.28 -2.44
C GLY A 112 -10.57 3.71 -2.89
N LEU A 113 -11.47 4.56 -3.37
CA LEU A 113 -12.77 4.14 -3.89
C LEU A 113 -12.63 3.31 -5.16
N LEU A 114 -11.80 3.74 -6.11
CA LEU A 114 -11.52 3.00 -7.35
C LEU A 114 -11.04 1.58 -7.04
N VAL A 115 -10.03 1.45 -6.18
CA VAL A 115 -9.47 0.15 -5.78
C VAL A 115 -10.50 -0.68 -5.03
N ALA A 116 -11.26 -0.09 -4.11
CA ALA A 116 -12.29 -0.79 -3.35
C ALA A 116 -13.40 -1.34 -4.26
N VAL A 117 -13.86 -0.56 -5.24
CA VAL A 117 -14.88 -0.97 -6.21
C VAL A 117 -14.37 -2.12 -7.07
N ILE A 118 -13.17 -2.01 -7.63
CA ILE A 118 -12.56 -3.09 -8.44
C ILE A 118 -12.39 -4.35 -7.59
N ALA A 119 -11.81 -4.24 -6.39
CA ALA A 119 -11.64 -5.39 -5.49
C ALA A 119 -12.99 -6.03 -5.10
N PHE A 120 -14.04 -5.23 -4.90
CA PHE A 120 -15.37 -5.73 -4.58
C PHE A 120 -15.96 -6.60 -5.70
N PHE A 121 -15.78 -6.20 -6.96
CA PHE A 121 -16.24 -6.94 -8.13
C PHE A 121 -15.39 -8.18 -8.41
N LEU A 122 -14.08 -8.13 -8.17
CA LEU A 122 -13.17 -9.21 -8.54
C LEU A 122 -13.15 -10.36 -7.53
N THR A 123 -13.58 -10.17 -6.27
CA THR A 123 -13.55 -11.25 -5.28
C THR A 123 -14.70 -11.13 -4.30
N ALA A 124 -15.26 -12.25 -3.82
CA ALA A 124 -16.35 -12.25 -2.85
C ALA A 124 -15.86 -12.20 -1.38
N SER A 125 -14.76 -12.89 -1.07
CA SER A 125 -14.22 -12.98 0.30
C SER A 125 -13.58 -11.68 0.74
N PHE A 126 -13.97 -11.15 1.91
CA PHE A 126 -13.40 -9.93 2.49
C PHE A 126 -11.88 -10.03 2.68
N LYS A 127 -11.38 -11.17 3.17
CA LYS A 127 -9.93 -11.37 3.38
C LYS A 127 -9.17 -11.32 2.05
N HIS A 128 -9.69 -11.98 1.02
CA HIS A 128 -9.05 -11.97 -0.30
C HIS A 128 -9.16 -10.59 -0.97
N ARG A 129 -10.29 -9.88 -0.81
CA ARG A 129 -10.46 -8.49 -1.29
C ARG A 129 -9.37 -7.59 -0.78
N LEU A 130 -9.12 -7.61 0.53
CA LEU A 130 -8.06 -6.81 1.15
C LEU A 130 -6.69 -7.17 0.58
N LEU A 131 -6.42 -8.46 0.43
CA LEU A 131 -5.15 -8.97 -0.05
C LEU A 131 -4.87 -8.59 -1.52
N ILE A 132 -5.86 -8.70 -2.42
CA ILE A 132 -5.69 -8.27 -3.82
C ILE A 132 -5.64 -6.74 -3.94
N ALA A 133 -6.37 -6.01 -3.09
CA ALA A 133 -6.35 -4.56 -3.08
C ALA A 133 -4.97 -4.03 -2.68
N VAL A 134 -4.41 -4.52 -1.57
CA VAL A 134 -3.08 -4.13 -1.12
C VAL A 134 -2.00 -4.62 -2.09
N GLY A 135 -2.11 -5.85 -2.60
CA GLY A 135 -1.17 -6.35 -3.61
C GLY A 135 -1.19 -5.52 -4.89
N GLY A 136 -2.37 -5.11 -5.35
CA GLY A 136 -2.52 -4.26 -6.52
C GLY A 136 -2.01 -2.85 -6.29
N LEU A 137 -2.27 -2.25 -5.13
CA LEU A 137 -1.69 -0.95 -4.75
C LEU A 137 -0.17 -0.97 -4.78
N ILE A 138 0.47 -2.01 -4.22
CA ILE A 138 1.93 -2.18 -4.23
C ILE A 138 2.45 -2.25 -5.68
N GLN A 139 1.85 -3.11 -6.50
CA GLN A 139 2.25 -3.24 -7.91
C GLN A 139 2.04 -1.95 -8.71
N GLY A 140 0.93 -1.25 -8.46
CA GLY A 140 0.60 0.02 -9.10
C GLY A 140 1.54 1.15 -8.69
N GLU A 141 1.92 1.22 -7.42
CA GLU A 141 2.91 2.18 -6.89
C GLU A 141 4.28 1.96 -7.51
N LEU A 142 4.71 0.70 -7.63
CA LEU A 142 5.94 0.35 -8.33
C LEU A 142 5.90 0.80 -9.79
N LEU A 143 4.82 0.48 -10.50
CA LEU A 143 4.67 0.86 -11.91
C LEU A 143 4.67 2.39 -12.10
N THR A 144 3.94 3.10 -11.23
CA THR A 144 3.86 4.57 -11.24
C THR A 144 5.23 5.20 -11.00
N GLY A 145 5.97 4.70 -10.02
CA GLY A 145 7.31 5.19 -9.71
C GLY A 145 8.32 4.92 -10.81
N LEU A 146 8.33 3.70 -11.38
CA LEU A 146 9.21 3.35 -12.50
C LEU A 146 8.98 4.25 -13.71
N VAL A 147 7.71 4.46 -14.09
CA VAL A 147 7.38 5.31 -15.25
C VAL A 147 7.72 6.77 -14.96
N SER A 148 7.44 7.27 -13.76
CA SER A 148 7.72 8.66 -13.40
C SER A 148 9.22 8.99 -13.38
N GLN A 149 10.04 8.07 -12.86
CA GLN A 149 11.49 8.26 -12.87
C GLN A 149 12.10 8.07 -14.26
N HIS A 150 11.71 7.01 -14.98
CA HIS A 150 12.38 6.66 -16.23
C HIS A 150 11.89 7.48 -17.43
N HIS A 151 10.60 7.77 -17.52
CA HIS A 151 10.02 8.49 -18.66
C HIS A 151 9.82 9.98 -18.38
N LEU A 152 9.44 10.36 -17.16
CA LEU A 152 9.18 11.76 -16.82
C LEU A 152 10.38 12.47 -16.16
N LYS A 153 11.45 11.74 -15.84
CA LYS A 153 12.66 12.23 -15.14
C LYS A 153 12.34 13.00 -13.85
N MET A 154 11.24 12.65 -13.19
CA MET A 154 10.87 13.24 -11.91
C MET A 154 11.49 12.45 -10.77
N GLU A 155 12.00 13.16 -9.75
CA GLU A 155 12.40 12.54 -8.49
C GLU A 155 11.15 12.01 -7.77
N TYR A 156 10.94 10.69 -7.86
CA TYR A 156 9.84 10.00 -7.20
C TYR A 156 10.39 8.97 -6.24
N VAL A 157 9.94 8.99 -4.98
CA VAL A 157 10.30 7.97 -3.98
C VAL A 157 9.16 6.97 -3.88
N ILE A 158 9.45 5.71 -4.21
CA ILE A 158 8.44 4.64 -4.22
C ILE A 158 8.05 4.27 -2.79
N GLY A 159 6.73 4.23 -2.55
CA GLY A 159 6.19 3.96 -1.22
C GLY A 159 6.29 5.16 -0.28
N SER A 160 6.16 6.37 -0.82
CA SER A 160 6.13 7.61 -0.04
C SER A 160 5.01 7.62 1.01
N LEU A 161 5.06 8.55 1.96
CA LEU A 161 4.00 8.74 2.94
C LEU A 161 2.64 9.15 2.34
N LEU A 162 2.58 9.47 1.04
CA LEU A 162 1.34 9.70 0.31
C LEU A 162 0.68 8.40 -0.15
N PHE A 163 1.46 7.33 -0.31
CA PHE A 163 0.99 6.00 -0.69
C PHE A 163 0.31 5.27 0.46
N PHE A 164 0.82 5.43 1.68
CA PHE A 164 0.34 4.78 2.91
C PHE A 164 -0.78 5.56 3.61
#